data_AF-A0A7W7R3Z4-F1
#
_entry.id   AF-A0A7W7R3Z4-F1
#
_cell.length_a   1.000
_cell.length_b   1.000
_cell.length_c   1.000
_cell.angle_alpha   90.00
_cell.angle_beta   90.00
_cell.angle_gamma   90.00
#
_symmetry.space_group_name_H-M   'P 1'
#
loop_
_entity.id
_entity.type
_entity.pdbx_description
1 polymer ?
#
loop_
_entity_poly.entity_id
_entity_poly.type
_entity_poly.pdbx_seq_one_letter_code
_entity_poly.pdbx_strand_id
1 'polypeptide(L)'
;MATVAASWVAAPTAFADALGGDQVTDQMADMLEARVATLRTLDDQMGGARLLEQARTDLSLITGLLQHGRYTDAVAARLYNLAAEVSYLTGWMSYDAGLRSAGQQHYVGALRAAQTAGNGVLGAFLLAEMGVHLSEGGKPTERVGLIETALDNAPGSTSPGVRSYLELHRAESLSRNGQHGPAGTALNRAFDLWERHGNDEMPTWLA
;
A
#
# COMPACT_ATOMS: atom_id res chain seq x y z
N MET A 1 25.50 8.43 -35.87
CA MET A 1 24.61 7.45 -36.55
C MET A 1 24.92 6.01 -36.13
N ALA A 2 26.17 5.53 -36.16
CA ALA A 2 26.50 4.16 -35.71
C ALA A 2 26.17 3.88 -34.23
N THR A 3 26.35 4.85 -33.34
CA THR A 3 26.02 4.73 -31.91
C THR A 3 24.51 4.68 -31.63
N VAL A 4 23.71 5.39 -32.44
CA VAL A 4 22.24 5.38 -32.35
C VAL A 4 21.67 4.06 -32.91
N ALA A 5 22.30 3.52 -33.97
CA ALA A 5 21.95 2.19 -34.49
C ALA A 5 22.31 1.07 -33.51
N ALA A 6 23.45 1.16 -32.82
CA ALA A 6 23.85 0.22 -31.77
C ALA A 6 22.92 0.28 -30.54
N SER A 7 22.49 1.48 -30.12
CA SER A 7 21.52 1.63 -29.02
C SER A 7 20.09 1.19 -29.38
N TRP A 8 19.74 1.15 -30.67
CA TRP A 8 18.43 0.64 -31.12
C TRP A 8 18.36 -0.89 -31.10
N VAL A 9 19.49 -1.56 -31.32
CA VAL A 9 19.60 -3.03 -31.25
C VAL A 9 19.66 -3.52 -29.81
N ALA A 10 20.19 -2.73 -28.89
CA ALA A 10 20.29 -3.04 -27.46
C ALA A 10 19.25 -2.25 -26.65
N ALA A 11 17.96 -2.41 -26.97
CA ALA A 11 16.92 -1.94 -26.07
C ALA A 11 17.15 -2.56 -24.68
N PRO A 12 17.06 -1.81 -23.57
CA PRO A 12 17.25 -2.37 -22.24
C PRO A 12 16.22 -3.48 -21.99
N THR A 13 16.66 -4.74 -22.05
CA THR A 13 15.83 -5.92 -21.79
C THR A 13 15.82 -6.30 -20.31
N ALA A 14 16.47 -5.52 -19.44
CA ALA A 14 16.75 -5.92 -18.07
C ALA A 14 15.51 -6.44 -17.29
N PHE A 15 14.35 -5.77 -17.40
CA PHE A 15 13.11 -6.28 -16.80
C PHE A 15 12.58 -7.54 -17.48
N ALA A 16 12.69 -7.65 -18.81
CA ALA A 16 12.30 -8.85 -19.55
C ALA A 16 13.21 -10.04 -19.22
N ASP A 17 14.52 -9.82 -19.09
CA ASP A 17 15.50 -10.83 -18.70
C ASP A 17 15.26 -11.30 -17.27
N ALA A 18 14.98 -10.37 -16.34
CA ALA A 18 14.61 -10.69 -14.97
C ALA A 18 13.30 -11.50 -14.89
N LEU A 19 12.29 -11.16 -15.71
CA LEU A 19 11.07 -11.97 -15.87
C LEU A 19 11.36 -13.35 -16.49
N GLY A 20 12.46 -13.48 -17.25
CA GLY A 20 12.96 -14.72 -17.81
C GLY A 20 13.85 -15.55 -16.87
N GLY A 21 14.04 -15.11 -15.62
CA GLY A 21 14.83 -15.83 -14.61
C GLY A 21 16.15 -15.19 -14.22
N ASP A 22 16.52 -14.06 -14.84
CA ASP A 22 17.74 -13.35 -14.48
C ASP A 22 17.58 -12.55 -13.17
N GLN A 23 18.64 -11.86 -12.76
CA GLN A 23 18.71 -11.13 -11.51
C GLN A 23 17.80 -9.91 -11.48
N VAL A 24 16.96 -9.81 -10.45
CA VAL A 24 16.31 -8.57 -10.06
C VAL A 24 17.30 -7.74 -9.24
N THR A 25 17.63 -6.54 -9.73
CA THR A 25 18.64 -5.68 -9.12
C THR A 25 18.03 -4.63 -8.21
N ASP A 26 18.84 -4.03 -7.33
CA ASP A 26 18.42 -2.88 -6.52
C ASP A 26 17.93 -1.72 -7.37
N GLN A 27 18.56 -1.45 -8.52
CA GLN A 27 18.12 -0.42 -9.46
C GLN A 27 16.71 -0.69 -10.00
N MET A 28 16.36 -1.96 -10.26
CA MET A 28 15.00 -2.31 -10.68
C MET A 28 14.00 -2.06 -9.55
N ALA A 29 14.37 -2.38 -8.30
CA ALA A 29 13.53 -2.09 -7.15
C ALA A 29 13.35 -0.57 -6.94
N ASP A 30 14.41 0.23 -7.07
CA ASP A 30 14.33 1.71 -7.01
C ASP A 30 13.37 2.26 -8.09
N MET A 31 13.45 1.74 -9.31
CA MET A 31 12.57 2.13 -10.41
C MET A 31 11.11 1.77 -10.15
N LEU A 32 10.85 0.60 -9.55
CA LEU A 32 9.51 0.19 -9.18
C LEU A 32 8.96 1.05 -8.03
N GLU A 33 9.76 1.35 -7.02
CA GLU A 33 9.39 2.27 -5.92
C GLU A 33 9.00 3.65 -6.45
N ALA A 34 9.80 4.24 -7.33
CA ALA A 34 9.49 5.53 -7.96
C ALA A 34 8.19 5.47 -8.80
N ARG A 35 7.95 4.34 -9.48
CA ARG A 35 6.75 4.11 -10.28
C ARG A 35 5.50 3.99 -9.41
N VAL A 36 5.57 3.27 -8.29
CA VAL A 36 4.46 3.13 -7.33
C VAL A 36 4.16 4.46 -6.63
N ALA A 37 5.20 5.23 -6.27
CA ALA A 37 5.02 6.58 -5.74
C ALA A 37 4.28 7.48 -6.75
N THR A 38 4.64 7.41 -8.03
CA THR A 38 3.95 8.16 -9.09
C THR A 38 2.49 7.71 -9.22
N LEU A 39 2.20 6.41 -9.19
CA LEU A 39 0.85 5.87 -9.27
C LEU A 39 -0.04 6.43 -8.14
N ARG A 40 0.48 6.51 -6.92
CA ARG A 40 -0.22 7.10 -5.76
C ARG A 40 -0.51 8.58 -5.96
N THR A 41 0.49 9.37 -6.34
CA THR A 41 0.29 10.81 -6.62
C THR A 41 -0.76 11.05 -7.71
N LEU A 42 -0.81 10.19 -8.73
CA LEU A 42 -1.82 10.29 -9.78
C LEU A 42 -3.23 9.90 -9.28
N ASP A 43 -3.33 8.93 -8.38
CA ASP A 43 -4.58 8.53 -7.74
C ASP A 43 -5.22 9.69 -6.99
N ASP A 44 -4.43 10.34 -6.12
CA ASP A 44 -4.86 11.51 -5.33
C ASP A 44 -5.36 12.68 -6.20
N GLN A 45 -4.80 12.84 -7.40
CA GLN A 45 -5.11 13.97 -8.29
C GLN A 45 -6.25 13.71 -9.27
N MET A 46 -6.41 12.47 -9.74
CA MET A 46 -7.31 12.15 -10.85
C MET A 46 -8.45 11.20 -10.50
N GLY A 47 -8.39 10.56 -9.32
CA GLY A 47 -9.27 9.49 -8.88
C GLY A 47 -8.89 8.12 -9.44
N GLY A 48 -9.06 7.08 -8.64
CA GLY A 48 -8.44 5.78 -8.85
C GLY A 48 -8.99 4.93 -9.98
N ALA A 49 -10.28 5.06 -10.31
CA ALA A 49 -10.92 4.24 -11.33
C ALA A 49 -10.21 4.29 -12.71
N ARG A 50 -9.57 5.43 -13.05
CA ARG A 50 -8.85 5.62 -14.32
C ARG A 50 -7.47 4.96 -14.35
N LEU A 51 -6.91 4.64 -13.19
CA LEU A 51 -5.58 4.09 -13.02
C LEU A 51 -5.59 2.57 -12.80
N LEU A 52 -6.76 1.95 -12.71
CA LEU A 52 -6.89 0.53 -12.38
C LEU A 52 -6.09 -0.40 -13.31
N GLU A 53 -6.13 -0.18 -14.62
CA GLU A 53 -5.37 -1.01 -15.56
C GLU A 53 -3.85 -0.79 -15.45
N GLN A 54 -3.43 0.43 -15.09
CA GLN A 54 -2.04 0.74 -14.81
C GLN A 54 -1.57 0.01 -13.54
N ALA A 55 -2.35 0.08 -12.46
CA ALA A 55 -2.07 -0.61 -11.22
C ALA A 55 -2.01 -2.14 -11.39
N ARG A 56 -2.92 -2.73 -12.19
CA ARG A 56 -2.89 -4.16 -12.54
C ARG A 56 -1.64 -4.56 -13.30
N THR A 57 -1.21 -3.72 -14.24
CA THR A 57 0.03 -3.95 -15.01
C THR A 57 1.25 -3.92 -14.09
N ASP A 58 1.30 -2.95 -13.17
CA ASP A 58 2.41 -2.81 -12.22
C ASP A 58 2.43 -3.98 -11.23
N LEU A 59 1.27 -4.41 -10.75
CA LEU A 59 1.14 -5.59 -9.91
C LEU A 59 1.60 -6.86 -10.63
N SER A 60 1.21 -7.03 -11.90
CA SER A 60 1.64 -8.16 -12.72
C SER A 60 3.15 -8.19 -12.94
N LEU A 61 3.77 -7.02 -13.11
CA LEU A 61 5.23 -6.91 -13.24
C LEU A 61 5.92 -7.32 -11.94
N ILE A 62 5.53 -6.73 -10.81
CA ILE A 62 6.15 -7.01 -9.49
C ILE A 62 5.98 -8.49 -9.13
N THR A 63 4.78 -9.04 -9.29
CA THR A 63 4.52 -10.46 -8.99
C THR A 63 5.25 -11.39 -9.94
N GLY A 64 5.36 -11.06 -11.23
CA GLY A 64 6.19 -11.80 -12.17
C GLY A 64 7.66 -11.84 -11.77
N LEU A 65 8.22 -10.72 -11.31
CA LEU A 65 9.60 -10.65 -10.80
C LEU A 65 9.79 -11.49 -9.53
N LEU A 66 8.82 -11.47 -8.60
CA LEU A 66 8.83 -12.34 -7.43
C LEU A 66 8.73 -13.83 -7.78
N GLN A 67 8.04 -14.17 -8.87
CA GLN A 67 7.76 -15.56 -9.23
C GLN A 67 8.87 -16.19 -10.07
N HIS A 68 9.55 -15.40 -10.88
CA HIS A 68 10.51 -15.89 -11.86
C HIS A 68 11.93 -15.37 -11.64
N GLY A 69 12.10 -14.16 -11.13
CA GLY A 69 13.41 -13.53 -10.99
C GLY A 69 14.28 -14.15 -9.90
N ARG A 70 15.60 -13.99 -10.05
CA ARG A 70 16.56 -14.32 -9.00
C ARG A 70 16.88 -13.05 -8.19
N TYR A 71 16.72 -13.08 -6.88
CA TYR A 71 16.94 -11.90 -6.04
C TYR A 71 17.58 -12.25 -4.71
N THR A 72 18.15 -11.23 -4.07
CA THR A 72 18.61 -11.31 -2.67
C THR A 72 17.41 -11.18 -1.73
N ASP A 73 17.58 -11.57 -0.46
CA ASP A 73 16.53 -11.40 0.55
C ASP A 73 16.14 -9.93 0.74
N ALA A 74 17.10 -9.01 0.60
CA ALA A 74 16.85 -7.57 0.67
C ALA A 74 15.95 -7.09 -0.48
N VAL A 75 16.25 -7.51 -1.72
CA VAL A 75 15.40 -7.18 -2.87
C VAL A 75 14.03 -7.88 -2.76
N ALA A 76 13.98 -9.12 -2.26
CA ALA A 76 12.73 -9.83 -2.02
C ALA A 76 11.80 -9.04 -1.07
N ALA A 77 12.34 -8.56 0.06
CA ALA A 77 11.57 -7.78 1.02
C ALA A 77 11.01 -6.48 0.41
N ARG A 78 11.81 -5.79 -0.41
CA ARG A 78 11.36 -4.59 -1.15
C ARG A 78 10.25 -4.93 -2.13
N LEU A 79 10.40 -5.99 -2.92
CA LEU A 79 9.38 -6.43 -3.88
C LEU A 79 8.08 -6.87 -3.20
N TYR A 80 8.13 -7.54 -2.04
CA TYR A 80 6.92 -7.88 -1.29
C TYR A 80 6.23 -6.66 -0.67
N ASN A 81 6.98 -5.66 -0.21
CA ASN A 81 6.39 -4.37 0.20
C ASN A 81 5.72 -3.67 -0.98
N LEU A 82 6.37 -3.60 -2.14
CA LEU A 82 5.78 -3.07 -3.37
C LEU A 82 4.53 -3.84 -3.80
N ALA A 83 4.57 -5.17 -3.73
CA ALA A 83 3.42 -6.01 -4.04
C ALA A 83 2.24 -5.72 -3.10
N ALA A 84 2.52 -5.46 -1.82
CA ALA A 84 1.51 -5.07 -0.85
C ALA A 84 0.89 -3.71 -1.18
N GLU A 85 1.73 -2.69 -1.42
CA GLU A 85 1.28 -1.34 -1.77
C GLU A 85 0.49 -1.30 -3.08
N VAL A 86 0.96 -1.96 -4.14
CA VAL A 86 0.27 -1.94 -5.43
C VAL A 86 -0.99 -2.80 -5.39
N SER A 87 -1.01 -3.91 -4.65
CA SER A 87 -2.24 -4.67 -4.41
C SER A 87 -3.28 -3.82 -3.68
N TYR A 88 -2.85 -3.01 -2.71
CA TYR A 88 -3.72 -2.06 -2.03
C TYR A 88 -4.30 -1.02 -2.99
N LEU A 89 -3.45 -0.33 -3.75
CA LEU A 89 -3.91 0.66 -4.74
C LEU A 89 -4.86 0.03 -5.76
N THR A 90 -4.54 -1.16 -6.27
CA THR A 90 -5.41 -1.91 -7.19
C THR A 90 -6.76 -2.24 -6.53
N GLY A 91 -6.75 -2.56 -5.24
CA GLY A 91 -7.95 -2.78 -4.44
C GLY A 91 -8.83 -1.54 -4.33
N TRP A 92 -8.25 -0.43 -3.90
CA TRP A 92 -8.90 0.89 -3.79
C TRP A 92 -9.49 1.34 -5.12
N MET A 93 -8.68 1.33 -6.18
CA MET A 93 -9.10 1.69 -7.54
C MET A 93 -10.19 0.76 -8.09
N SER A 94 -10.22 -0.51 -7.67
CA SER A 94 -11.31 -1.43 -8.01
C SER A 94 -12.62 -1.03 -7.32
N TYR A 95 -12.57 -0.57 -6.07
CA TYR A 95 -13.75 -0.03 -5.38
C TYR A 95 -14.28 1.24 -6.05
N ASP A 96 -13.39 2.17 -6.43
CA ASP A 96 -13.75 3.37 -7.18
C ASP A 96 -14.42 3.04 -8.52
N ALA A 97 -14.00 1.95 -9.17
CA ALA A 97 -14.60 1.45 -10.39
C ALA A 97 -15.89 0.61 -10.17
N GLY A 98 -16.34 0.44 -8.91
CA GLY A 98 -17.51 -0.36 -8.54
C GLY A 98 -17.29 -1.88 -8.50
N LEU A 99 -16.05 -2.35 -8.70
CA LEU A 99 -15.65 -3.76 -8.76
C LEU A 99 -15.33 -4.34 -7.36
N ARG A 100 -16.30 -4.28 -6.44
CA ARG A 100 -16.09 -4.60 -5.01
C ARG A 100 -15.46 -5.97 -4.74
N SER A 101 -15.92 -7.03 -5.41
CA SER A 101 -15.37 -8.38 -5.22
C SER A 101 -13.91 -8.48 -5.65
N ALA A 102 -13.53 -7.82 -6.74
CA ALA A 102 -12.14 -7.74 -7.17
C ALA A 102 -11.30 -6.93 -6.17
N GLY A 103 -11.84 -5.81 -5.69
CA GLY A 103 -11.20 -4.99 -4.66
C GLY A 103 -10.84 -5.77 -3.40
N GLN A 104 -11.77 -6.59 -2.89
CA GLN A 104 -11.53 -7.47 -1.74
C GLN A 104 -10.41 -8.49 -1.98
N GLN A 105 -10.33 -9.07 -3.17
CA GLN A 105 -9.28 -10.04 -3.50
C GLN A 105 -7.90 -9.38 -3.51
N HIS A 106 -7.79 -8.18 -4.09
CA HIS A 106 -6.55 -7.42 -4.10
C HIS A 106 -6.11 -7.03 -2.69
N TYR A 107 -7.05 -6.63 -1.83
CA TYR A 107 -6.78 -6.38 -0.42
C TYR A 107 -6.27 -7.59 0.36
N VAL A 108 -6.86 -8.77 0.15
CA VAL A 108 -6.32 -10.01 0.74
C VAL A 108 -4.89 -10.27 0.24
N GLY A 109 -4.61 -10.01 -1.04
CA GLY A 109 -3.25 -10.06 -1.60
C GLY A 109 -2.30 -9.09 -0.91
N ALA A 110 -2.74 -7.85 -0.67
CA ALA A 110 -1.96 -6.82 -0.02
C ALA A 110 -1.52 -7.22 1.40
N LEU A 111 -2.45 -7.72 2.22
CA LEU A 111 -2.15 -8.18 3.58
C LEU A 111 -1.18 -9.37 3.60
N ARG A 112 -1.34 -10.32 2.67
CA ARG A 112 -0.43 -11.47 2.55
C ARG A 112 0.98 -11.05 2.14
N ALA A 113 1.09 -10.09 1.22
CA ALA A 113 2.37 -9.55 0.79
C ALA A 113 3.06 -8.78 1.93
N ALA A 114 2.32 -7.94 2.66
CA ALA A 114 2.85 -7.22 3.83
C ALA A 114 3.32 -8.18 4.93
N GLN A 115 2.55 -9.24 5.19
CA GLN A 115 2.92 -10.29 6.14
C GLN A 115 4.19 -11.04 5.70
N THR A 116 4.30 -11.38 4.41
CA THR A 116 5.50 -12.04 3.84
C THR A 116 6.72 -11.13 3.93
N ALA A 117 6.55 -9.82 3.73
CA ALA A 117 7.62 -8.83 3.91
C ALA A 117 8.00 -8.60 5.40
N GLY A 118 7.24 -9.15 6.35
CA GLY A 118 7.41 -8.86 7.77
C GLY A 118 7.05 -7.42 8.15
N ASN A 119 6.30 -6.71 7.31
CA ASN A 119 5.98 -5.29 7.51
C ASN A 119 4.62 -5.12 8.21
N GLY A 120 4.62 -5.32 9.53
CA GLY A 120 3.41 -5.16 10.35
C GLY A 120 2.87 -3.73 10.38
N VAL A 121 3.72 -2.73 10.17
CA VAL A 121 3.29 -1.31 10.12
C VAL A 121 2.43 -1.08 8.88
N LEU A 122 2.88 -1.55 7.71
CA LEU A 122 2.10 -1.52 6.48
C LEU A 122 0.83 -2.35 6.63
N GLY A 123 0.89 -3.54 7.23
CA GLY A 123 -0.30 -4.37 7.49
C GLY A 123 -1.39 -3.65 8.29
N ALA A 124 -1.01 -2.91 9.35
CA ALA A 124 -1.96 -2.11 10.14
C ALA A 124 -2.57 -0.95 9.32
N PHE A 125 -1.76 -0.25 8.54
CA PHE A 125 -2.24 0.78 7.62
C PHE A 125 -3.25 0.21 6.61
N LEU A 126 -2.90 -0.90 5.97
CA LEU A 126 -3.74 -1.56 4.97
C LEU A 126 -5.09 -1.96 5.55
N LEU A 127 -5.12 -2.47 6.78
CA LEU A 127 -6.38 -2.72 7.48
C LEU A 127 -7.20 -1.43 7.61
N ALA A 128 -6.62 -0.36 8.16
CA ALA A 128 -7.33 0.90 8.33
C ALA A 128 -8.00 1.40 7.02
N GLU A 129 -7.27 1.35 5.90
CA GLU A 129 -7.78 1.74 4.58
C GLU A 129 -8.93 0.86 4.10
N MET A 130 -8.81 -0.47 4.22
CA MET A 130 -9.89 -1.39 3.84
C MET A 130 -11.19 -1.10 4.60
N GLY A 131 -11.07 -0.63 5.84
CA GLY A 131 -12.19 -0.27 6.68
C GLY A 131 -13.04 0.88 6.12
N VAL A 132 -12.47 1.78 5.31
CA VAL A 132 -13.18 2.93 4.72
C VAL A 132 -14.40 2.46 3.92
N HIS A 133 -14.21 1.47 3.04
CA HIS A 133 -15.31 0.94 2.23
C HIS A 133 -16.37 0.18 3.04
N LEU A 134 -16.04 -0.35 4.23
CA LEU A 134 -17.05 -0.91 5.13
C LEU A 134 -17.98 0.17 5.67
N SER A 135 -17.46 1.36 5.99
CA SER A 135 -18.29 2.50 6.37
C SER A 135 -19.21 2.95 5.25
N GLU A 136 -18.68 3.07 4.03
CA GLU A 136 -19.46 3.45 2.85
C GLU A 136 -20.54 2.42 2.52
N GLY A 137 -20.27 1.14 2.77
CA GLY A 137 -21.21 0.02 2.63
C GLY A 137 -22.20 -0.13 3.79
N GLY A 138 -22.24 0.79 4.76
CA GLY A 138 -23.19 0.75 5.87
C GLY A 138 -22.87 -0.27 6.97
N LYS A 139 -21.60 -0.65 7.11
CA LYS A 139 -21.09 -1.63 8.10
C LYS A 139 -20.10 -0.98 9.09
N PRO A 140 -20.50 0.09 9.83
CA PRO A 140 -19.58 0.81 10.72
C PRO A 140 -19.06 -0.06 11.88
N THR A 141 -19.85 -1.00 12.38
CA THR A 141 -19.40 -1.94 13.43
C THR A 141 -18.28 -2.84 12.94
N GLU A 142 -18.33 -3.31 11.70
CA GLU A 142 -17.25 -4.10 11.09
C GLU A 142 -15.98 -3.25 10.92
N ARG A 143 -16.10 -1.97 10.54
CA ARG A 143 -14.95 -1.05 10.49
C ARG A 143 -14.29 -0.88 11.86
N VAL A 144 -15.07 -0.73 12.94
CA VAL A 144 -14.53 -0.62 14.31
C VAL A 144 -13.69 -1.84 14.66
N GLY A 145 -14.19 -3.05 14.44
CA GLY A 145 -13.43 -4.27 14.72
C GLY A 145 -12.14 -4.37 13.88
N LEU A 146 -12.19 -3.89 12.64
CA LEU A 146 -11.05 -3.91 11.73
C LEU A 146 -9.95 -2.93 12.17
N ILE A 147 -10.32 -1.70 12.56
CA ILE A 147 -9.34 -0.72 13.06
C ILE A 147 -8.78 -1.10 14.44
N GLU A 148 -9.58 -1.74 15.30
CA GLU A 148 -9.08 -2.30 16.56
C GLU A 148 -8.06 -3.40 16.30
N THR A 149 -8.31 -4.28 15.33
CA THR A 149 -7.34 -5.29 14.89
C THR A 149 -6.05 -4.64 14.38
N ALA A 150 -6.15 -3.56 13.60
CA ALA A 150 -4.98 -2.82 13.11
C ALA A 150 -4.15 -2.24 14.26
N LEU A 151 -4.79 -1.61 15.24
CA LEU A 151 -4.13 -1.01 16.41
C LEU A 151 -3.48 -2.07 17.32
N ASP A 152 -4.16 -3.19 17.57
CA ASP A 152 -3.68 -4.26 18.42
C ASP A 152 -2.48 -5.01 17.82
N ASN A 153 -2.37 -5.04 16.49
CA ASN A 153 -1.29 -5.72 15.77
C ASN A 153 -0.22 -4.75 15.23
N ALA A 154 -0.38 -3.44 15.40
CA ALA A 154 0.62 -2.46 15.02
C ALA A 154 1.89 -2.66 15.88
N PRO A 155 3.09 -2.84 15.28
CA PRO A 155 4.32 -3.07 16.04
C PRO A 155 4.60 -2.00 17.10
N GLY A 156 5.27 -2.38 18.19
CA GLY A 156 5.70 -1.43 19.22
C GLY A 156 6.58 -0.30 18.67
N SER A 157 7.31 -0.57 17.58
CA SER A 157 8.15 0.38 16.84
C SER A 157 7.40 1.30 15.88
N THR A 158 6.07 1.18 15.74
CA THR A 158 5.28 2.08 14.89
C THR A 158 5.43 3.52 15.36
N SER A 159 5.83 4.40 14.44
CA SER A 159 6.08 5.81 14.73
C SER A 159 4.82 6.54 15.22
N PRO A 160 4.97 7.64 15.98
CA PRO A 160 3.83 8.41 16.47
C PRO A 160 2.90 8.89 15.36
N GLY A 161 3.42 9.27 14.18
CA GLY A 161 2.60 9.75 13.06
C GLY A 161 1.74 8.64 12.45
N VAL A 162 2.29 7.43 12.24
CA VAL A 162 1.48 6.28 11.80
C VAL A 162 0.44 5.91 12.85
N ARG A 163 0.79 5.93 14.15
CA ARG A 163 -0.19 5.67 15.23
C ARG A 163 -1.29 6.74 15.26
N SER A 164 -0.94 8.00 15.04
CA SER A 164 -1.89 9.11 14.93
C SER A 164 -2.90 8.84 13.82
N TYR A 165 -2.42 8.41 12.65
CA TYR A 165 -3.27 8.02 11.52
C TYR A 165 -4.27 6.92 11.86
N LEU A 166 -3.81 5.85 12.52
CA LEU A 166 -4.68 4.74 12.93
C LEU A 166 -5.73 5.19 13.97
N GLU A 167 -5.37 6.04 14.93
CA GLU A 167 -6.32 6.59 15.90
C GLU A 167 -7.32 7.57 15.25
N LEU A 168 -6.94 8.26 14.17
CA LEU A 168 -7.88 9.08 13.38
C LEU A 168 -8.94 8.22 12.69
N HIS A 169 -8.53 7.13 12.04
CA HIS A 169 -9.46 6.13 11.48
C HIS A 169 -10.34 5.52 12.56
N ARG A 170 -9.79 5.30 13.76
CA ARG A 170 -10.57 4.80 14.91
C ARG A 170 -11.63 5.79 15.33
N ALA A 171 -11.27 7.07 15.48
CA ALA A 171 -12.21 8.14 15.80
C ALA A 171 -13.34 8.22 14.78
N GLU A 172 -13.01 8.19 13.49
CA GLU A 172 -14.00 8.22 12.41
C GLU A 172 -14.94 6.99 12.47
N SER A 173 -14.38 5.79 12.61
CA SER A 173 -15.17 4.54 12.66
C SER A 173 -16.14 4.51 13.85
N LEU A 174 -15.68 4.93 15.04
CA LEU A 174 -16.48 5.01 16.26
C LEU A 174 -17.59 6.06 16.10
N SER A 175 -17.26 7.22 15.52
CA SER A 175 -18.23 8.28 15.26
C SER A 175 -19.35 7.81 14.33
N ARG A 176 -19.00 7.14 13.21
CA ARG A 176 -19.97 6.55 12.28
C ARG A 176 -20.80 5.42 12.91
N ASN A 177 -20.27 4.75 13.92
CA ASN A 177 -20.98 3.74 14.72
C ASN A 177 -21.79 4.35 15.89
N GLY A 178 -21.92 5.68 15.98
CA GLY A 178 -22.67 6.37 17.05
C GLY A 178 -21.96 6.42 18.41
N GLN A 179 -20.71 5.98 18.50
CA GLN A 179 -19.93 5.94 19.74
C GLN A 179 -19.15 7.25 19.94
N HIS A 180 -19.87 8.38 20.11
CA HIS A 180 -19.27 9.71 20.07
C HIS A 180 -18.27 10.01 21.21
N GLY A 181 -18.50 9.51 22.43
CA GLY A 181 -17.55 9.68 23.55
C GLY A 181 -16.20 8.97 23.30
N PRO A 182 -16.21 7.67 22.98
CA PRO A 182 -15.02 6.95 22.53
C PRO A 182 -14.36 7.59 21.30
N ALA A 183 -15.15 8.07 20.32
CA ALA A 183 -14.62 8.75 19.15
C ALA A 183 -13.83 10.02 19.50
N GLY A 184 -14.37 10.87 20.40
CA GLY A 184 -13.66 12.07 20.87
C GLY A 184 -12.37 11.73 21.62
N THR A 185 -12.36 10.61 22.38
CA THR A 185 -11.15 10.13 23.05
C THR A 185 -10.08 9.69 22.05
N ALA A 186 -10.46 8.94 21.02
CA ALA A 186 -9.54 8.51 19.95
C ALA A 186 -9.01 9.72 19.16
N LEU A 187 -9.86 10.71 18.88
CA LEU A 187 -9.45 11.94 18.19
C LEU A 187 -8.40 12.73 19.00
N ASN A 188 -8.60 12.88 20.31
CA ASN A 188 -7.62 13.54 21.17
C ASN A 188 -6.28 12.78 21.18
N ARG A 189 -6.30 11.45 21.21
CA ARG A 189 -5.08 10.64 21.09
C ARG A 189 -4.38 10.84 19.75
N ALA A 190 -5.14 10.92 18.66
CA ALA A 190 -4.58 11.19 17.34
C ALA A 190 -3.84 12.53 17.33
N PHE A 191 -4.43 13.59 17.91
CA PHE A 191 -3.77 14.90 18.05
C PHE A 191 -2.51 14.84 18.92
N ASP A 192 -2.57 14.23 20.11
CA ASP A 192 -1.40 14.10 20.99
C ASP A 192 -0.23 13.36 20.30
N LEU A 193 -0.54 12.32 19.51
CA LEU A 193 0.46 11.57 18.75
C LEU A 193 1.03 12.36 17.57
N TRP A 194 0.19 13.15 16.90
CA TRP A 194 0.60 14.03 15.82
C TRP A 194 1.57 15.12 16.31
N GLU A 195 1.28 15.73 17.46
CA GLU A 195 2.19 16.71 18.06
C GLU A 195 3.55 16.10 18.43
N ARG A 196 3.57 14.85 18.91
CA ARG A 196 4.80 14.13 19.30
C ARG A 196 5.64 13.67 18.11
N HIS A 197 5.02 13.44 16.97
CA HIS A 197 5.71 13.02 15.75
C HIS A 197 6.74 14.07 15.28
N GLY A 198 6.44 15.35 15.47
CA GLY A 198 7.33 16.43 15.05
C GLY A 198 7.64 16.36 13.55
N ASN A 199 8.93 16.25 13.21
CA ASN A 199 9.44 16.20 11.84
C ASN A 199 9.87 14.79 11.40
N ASP A 200 9.43 13.74 12.10
CA ASP A 200 9.69 12.38 11.65
C ASP A 200 9.15 12.21 10.21
N GLU A 201 9.87 11.45 9.39
CA GLU A 201 9.43 11.22 8.01
C GLU A 201 8.31 10.17 8.02
N MET A 202 7.17 10.49 7.41
CA MET A 202 6.11 9.50 7.23
C MET A 202 6.51 8.49 6.15
N PRO A 203 6.14 7.21 6.32
CA PRO A 203 6.32 6.24 5.25
C PRO A 203 5.70 6.75 3.95
N THR A 204 6.36 6.52 2.82
CA THR A 204 5.94 7.03 1.50
C THR A 204 4.55 6.56 1.06
N TRP A 205 4.06 5.45 1.62
CA TRP A 205 2.71 4.94 1.40
C TRP A 205 1.63 5.62 2.26
N LEU A 206 2.05 6.46 3.23
CA LEU A 206 1.20 7.28 4.11
C LEU A 206 1.35 8.79 3.84
N ALA A 207 2.36 9.18 3.05
CA ALA A 207 2.75 10.57 2.82
C ALA A 207 1.77 11.35 1.93
#